data_AF-W7WPV9-F1
#
_entry.id   AF-W7WPV9-F1
#
_cell.length_a   1.000
_cell.length_b   1.000
_cell.length_c   1.000
_cell.angle_alpha   90.00
_cell.angle_beta   90.00
_cell.angle_gamma   90.00
#
_symmetry.space_group_name_H-M   'P 1'
#
loop_
_entity.id
_entity.type
_entity.pdbx_description
1 polymer ?
#
loop_
_entity_poly.entity_id
_entity_poly.type
_entity_poly.pdbx_seq_one_letter_code
_entity_poly.pdbx_strand_id
1 'polypeptide(L)' 'MNSDLGSGRRLARGLLRLYSLAVASEHRGVADHLLCALEQLAKSKPACEHILDQAYLWGIGLHAPADPHRPRAEPQ' A
#
# COMPACT_ATOMS: atom_id res chain seq x y z
N MET A 1 30.15 -2.75 -3.60
CA MET A 1 28.82 -3.27 -3.23
C MET A 1 27.77 -2.22 -3.56
N ASN A 2 27.19 -2.23 -4.77
CA ASN A 2 26.12 -1.31 -5.19
C ASN A 2 24.90 -2.04 -5.78
N SER A 3 25.04 -3.34 -6.09
CA SER A 3 24.00 -4.18 -6.69
C SER A 3 22.81 -4.44 -5.77
N ASP A 4 23.01 -4.41 -4.45
CA ASP A 4 22.00 -4.78 -3.46
C ASP A 4 20.93 -3.71 -3.23
N LEU A 5 21.32 -2.44 -3.39
CA LEU A 5 20.44 -1.26 -3.31
C LEU A 5 19.45 -1.22 -4.49
N GLY A 6 19.92 -1.52 -5.70
CA GLY A 6 19.07 -1.56 -6.90
C GLY A 6 18.01 -2.67 -6.85
N SER A 7 18.40 -3.84 -6.36
CA SER A 7 17.51 -5.00 -6.19
C SER A 7 16.47 -4.77 -5.10
N GLY A 8 16.85 -4.18 -3.96
CA GLY A 8 15.93 -3.83 -2.87
C GLY A 8 14.87 -2.82 -3.31
N ARG A 9 15.27 -1.77 -4.04
CA ARG A 9 14.35 -0.76 -4.56
C ARG A 9 13.38 -1.32 -5.61
N ARG A 10 13.82 -2.25 -6.46
CA ARG A 10 12.92 -2.95 -7.41
C ARG A 10 11.91 -3.83 -6.68
N LEU A 11 12.37 -4.59 -5.67
CA LEU A 11 11.50 -5.44 -4.87
C LEU A 11 10.42 -4.60 -4.15
N ALA A 12 10.83 -3.52 -3.47
CA ALA A 12 9.91 -2.61 -2.78
C ALA A 12 8.87 -2.01 -3.75
N ARG A 13 9.28 -1.59 -4.95
CA ARG A 13 8.33 -1.10 -5.98
C ARG A 13 7.35 -2.18 -6.44
N GLY A 14 7.82 -3.43 -6.58
CA GLY A 14 6.96 -4.56 -6.92
C GLY A 14 5.91 -4.82 -5.84
N LEU A 15 6.33 -4.84 -4.58
CA LEU A 15 5.44 -4.99 -3.43
C LEU A 15 4.42 -3.86 -3.34
N LEU A 16 4.83 -2.60 -3.55
CA LEU A 16 3.92 -1.46 -3.55
C LEU A 16 2.83 -1.56 -4.62
N ARG A 17 3.18 -2.00 -5.84
CA ARG A 17 2.20 -2.21 -6.92
C ARG A 17 1.21 -3.31 -6.57
N LEU A 18 1.70 -4.42 -6.03
CA LEU A 18 0.84 -5.54 -5.64
C LEU A 18 -0.07 -5.17 -4.46
N TYR A 19 0.45 -4.38 -3.52
CA TYR A 19 -0.33 -3.80 -2.43
C TYR A 19 -1.47 -2.93 -2.97
N SER A 20 -1.17 -1.99 -3.86
CA SER A 20 -2.19 -1.14 -4.50
C SER A 20 -3.28 -1.98 -5.19
N LEU A 21 -2.91 -3.05 -5.90
CA LEU A 21 -3.86 -3.96 -6.52
C LEU A 21 -4.70 -4.73 -5.50
N ALA A 22 -4.09 -5.21 -4.42
CA ALA A 22 -4.77 -5.95 -3.36
C ALA A 22 -5.77 -5.07 -2.62
N VAL A 23 -5.43 -3.80 -2.34
CA VAL A 23 -6.36 -2.83 -1.74
C VAL A 23 -7.50 -2.51 -2.71
N ALA A 24 -7.21 -2.29 -4.00
CA ALA A 24 -8.23 -2.02 -5.01
C ALA A 24 -9.19 -3.21 -5.26
N SER A 25 -8.71 -4.44 -5.04
CA SER A 25 -9.50 -5.68 -5.19
C SER A 25 -10.15 -6.14 -3.87
N GLU A 26 -10.11 -5.30 -2.83
CA GLU A 26 -10.67 -5.57 -1.50
C GLU A 26 -10.10 -6.82 -0.79
N HIS A 27 -8.95 -7.32 -1.24
CA HIS A 27 -8.23 -8.44 -0.63
C HIS A 27 -7.42 -7.98 0.58
N ARG A 28 -8.11 -7.52 1.63
CA ARG A 28 -7.50 -6.94 2.84
C ARG A 28 -6.43 -7.81 3.48
N GLY A 29 -6.66 -9.13 3.57
CA GLY A 29 -5.67 -10.04 4.13
C GLY A 29 -4.36 -10.06 3.33
N VAL A 30 -4.45 -10.03 2.00
CA VAL A 30 -3.28 -9.99 1.10
C VAL A 30 -2.59 -8.63 1.19
N ALA A 31 -3.36 -7.54 1.21
CA ALA A 31 -2.82 -6.19 1.37
C ALA A 31 -2.02 -6.03 2.68
N ASP A 32 -2.52 -6.59 3.78
CA ASP A 32 -1.84 -6.57 5.08
C ASP A 32 -0.48 -7.31 5.04
N HIS A 33 -0.46 -8.52 4.46
CA HIS A 33 0.79 -9.27 4.29
C HIS A 33 1.82 -8.52 3.43
N LEU A 34 1.36 -7.81 2.39
CA LEU A 34 2.23 -7.03 1.51
C LEU A 34 2.77 -5.77 2.19
N LEU A 35 1.96 -5.13 3.02
CA LEU A 35 2.39 -4.00 3.83
C LEU A 35 3.42 -4.44 4.87
N CYS A 36 3.17 -5.55 5.57
CA CYS A 36 4.11 -6.13 6.53
C CYS A 36 5.46 -6.50 5.85
N ALA A 37 5.42 -7.06 4.64
CA ALA A 37 6.62 -7.35 3.86
C ALA A 37 7.41 -6.08 3.48
N LEU A 38 6.72 -4.98 3.15
CA LEU A 38 7.36 -3.68 2.90
C LEU A 38 8.02 -3.12 4.15
N GLU A 39 7.39 -3.22 5.32
CA GLU A 39 7.95 -2.81 6.60
C GLU A 39 9.24 -3.58 6.94
N GLN A 40 9.21 -4.91 6.77
CA GLN A 40 10.39 -5.79 6.97
C GLN A 40 11.53 -5.42 6.02
N LEU A 41 11.20 -5.12 4.77
CA LEU A 41 12.18 -4.69 3.76
C LEU A 41 12.78 -3.33 4.10
N ALA A 42 11.98 -2.36 4.55
CA ALA A 42 12.45 -1.04 4.97
C ALA A 42 13.36 -1.12 6.19
N LYS A 43 13.03 -1.95 7.19
CA LYS A 43 13.89 -2.24 8.35
C LYS A 43 15.26 -2.78 7.94
N SER A 44 15.29 -3.64 6.91
CA SER A 44 16.52 -4.24 6.41
C SER A 44 17.28 -3.30 5.44
N LYS A 45 16.56 -2.39 4.77
CA LYS A 45 17.08 -1.50 3.72
C LYS A 45 16.44 -0.10 3.84
N PRO A 46 17.05 0.82 4.60
CA PRO A 46 16.51 2.16 4.85
C PRO A 46 16.23 2.96 3.57
N ALA A 47 16.99 2.71 2.50
CA ALA A 47 16.78 3.32 1.20
C ALA A 47 15.39 3.04 0.56
N CYS A 48 14.61 2.11 1.13
CA CYS A 48 13.26 1.76 0.71
C CYS A 48 12.16 2.41 1.57
N GLU A 49 12.49 3.15 2.64
CA GLU A 49 11.50 3.79 3.53
C GLU A 49 10.51 4.68 2.79
N HIS A 50 10.98 5.47 1.81
CA HIS A 50 10.10 6.32 1.00
C HIS A 50 9.01 5.55 0.23
N ILE A 51 9.22 4.25 -0.04
CA ILE A 51 8.22 3.39 -0.72
C ILE A 51 7.18 2.90 0.29
N LEU A 52 7.61 2.63 1.53
CA LEU A 52 6.70 2.30 2.63
C LEU A 52 5.79 3.49 2.96
N ASP A 53 6.33 4.71 3.02
CA ASP A 53 5.55 5.93 3.23
C ASP A 53 4.45 6.09 2.16
N GLN A 54 4.78 5.81 0.90
CA GLN A 54 3.79 5.80 -0.19
C GLN A 54 2.68 4.76 0.03
N ALA A 55 3.02 3.57 0.55
CA ALA A 55 2.03 2.54 0.85
C ALA A 55 1.04 2.99 1.93
N TYR A 56 1.53 3.64 3.00
CA TYR A 56 0.67 4.20 4.04
C TYR A 56 -0.24 5.32 3.51
N LEU A 57 0.31 6.24 2.71
CA LEU A 57 -0.48 7.30 2.08
C LEU A 57 -1.58 6.73 1.18
N TRP A 58 -1.29 5.66 0.43
CA TRP A 58 -2.29 4.99 -0.40
C TRP A 58 -3.34 4.25 0.41
N GLY A 59 -2.93 3.60 1.51
CA GLY A 59 -3.84 2.97 2.44
C GLY A 59 -4.86 3.96 2.98
N ILE A 60 -4.42 5.16 3.36
CA ILE A 60 -5.29 6.23 3.87
C ILE A 60 -6.22 6.77 2.77
N GLY A 61 -5.71 6.96 1.54
CA GLY A 61 -6.50 7.46 0.41
C GLY A 61 -7.58 6.50 -0.10
N LEU A 62 -7.37 5.18 -0.01
CA LEU A 62 -8.39 4.18 -0.34
C LEU A 62 -9.32 3.85 0.84
N HIS A 63 -8.85 4.04 2.08
CA HIS A 63 -9.67 3.90 3.30
C HIS A 63 -10.44 5.16 3.69
N ALA A 64 -10.47 6.21 2.85
CA ALA A 64 -11.49 7.24 3.02
C ALA A 64 -12.85 6.51 3.00
N PRO A 65 -13.57 6.44 4.13
CA PRO A 65 -14.84 5.76 4.15
C PRO A 65 -15.70 6.47 3.11
N ALA A 66 -16.16 5.73 2.10
CA ALA A 66 -17.35 6.16 1.38
C ALA A 66 -18.40 6.38 2.45
N ASP A 67 -18.69 7.65 2.71
CA ASP A 67 -19.64 8.09 3.72
C ASP A 67 -20.96 7.29 3.56
N PRO A 68 -21.37 6.46 4.54
CA PRO A 68 -22.62 5.72 4.45
C PRO A 68 -23.85 6.63 4.64
N HIS A 69 -23.68 7.92 4.96
CA HIS A 69 -24.75 8.90 5.07
C HIS A 69 -24.94 9.70 3.79
N ARG A 70 -25.20 9.01 2.68
CA ARG A 70 -25.95 9.64 1.58
C ARG A 70 -27.44 9.45 1.88
N PRO A 71 -28.19 10.47 2.35
CA PRO A 71 -29.64 10.35 2.37
C PRO A 71 -30.08 10.14 0.92
N ARG A 72 -30.68 8.98 0.67
CA ARG A 72 -31.37 8.65 -0.57
C ARG A 72 -32.40 9.75 -0.77
N ALA A 73 -32.18 10.62 -1.76
CA ALA A 73 -33.19 11.57 -2.18
C ALA A 73 -34.42 10.77 -2.61
N GLU A 74 -35.50 10.89 -1.83
CA GLU A 74 -36.81 10.36 -2.21
C GLU A 74 -37.32 11.16 -3.42
N PRO A 75 -37.80 10.50 -4.49
CA PRO A 75 -38.49 11.19 -5.57
C PRO A 75 -39.84 11.67 -5.06
N GLN A 76 -40.19 12.92 -5.43
CA GLN A 76 -41.49 13.57 -5.17
C GLN A 76 -42.65 12.86 -5.86
#